data_AF-A0A1F5JF13-F1
#
_entry.id   AF-A0A1F5JF13-F1
#
_cell.length_a   1.000
_cell.length_b   1.000
_cell.length_c   1.000
_cell.angle_alpha   90.00
_cell.angle_beta   90.00
_cell.angle_gamma   90.00
#
_symmetry.space_group_name_H-M   'P 1'
#
loop_
_entity.id
_entity.type
_entity.pdbx_description
1 polymer ?
#
loop_
_entity_poly.entity_id
_entity_poly.type
_entity_poly.pdbx_seq_one_letter_code
_entity_poly.pdbx_strand_id
1 'polypeptide(L)'
;MFSLNQKGVAPVFVLIAGFGLVAFFLLSSSAPFKDKLFAQLFPKPVSQAASEPIPVPDTTPPIVSITNPQNGATVKKNSTVLIAAKASDNVAVSKVEFYIGDSLKCLVLTPNSSGQYSCSWNVPKPARRTYSITAKAYDPSGNSAKQIINVTAR
;
A
#
# COMPACT_ATOMS: atom_id res chain seq x y z
N MET A 1 3.80 -55.03 -4.93
CA MET A 1 3.80 -53.90 -3.97
C MET A 1 4.53 -52.73 -4.62
N PHE A 2 3.83 -51.58 -4.82
CA PHE A 2 4.32 -50.20 -5.10
C PHE A 2 5.30 -49.96 -6.27
N SER A 3 5.37 -48.83 -6.98
CA SER A 3 4.52 -47.68 -7.36
C SER A 3 5.35 -46.86 -8.39
N LEU A 4 4.70 -45.92 -9.09
CA LEU A 4 5.02 -45.21 -10.35
C LEU A 4 6.36 -44.45 -10.49
N ASN A 5 6.85 -44.29 -11.73
CA ASN A 5 6.73 -43.07 -12.57
C ASN A 5 7.79 -43.06 -13.72
N GLN A 6 7.37 -43.24 -14.98
CA GLN A 6 8.29 -43.34 -16.13
C GLN A 6 8.53 -41.98 -16.80
N LYS A 7 9.82 -41.65 -16.95
CA LYS A 7 10.36 -40.51 -17.69
C LYS A 7 10.25 -40.73 -19.20
N GLY A 8 9.86 -39.68 -19.92
CA GLY A 8 10.41 -39.31 -21.23
C GLY A 8 9.94 -40.10 -22.46
N VAL A 9 9.12 -39.47 -23.31
CA VAL A 9 8.96 -39.87 -24.72
C VAL A 9 8.83 -38.60 -25.58
N ALA A 10 9.69 -38.46 -26.59
CA ALA A 10 9.49 -37.58 -27.75
C ALA A 10 9.20 -38.46 -28.97
N PRO A 11 8.35 -38.04 -29.93
CA PRO A 11 8.84 -37.83 -31.31
C PRO A 11 8.10 -36.70 -32.10
N VAL A 12 8.82 -35.90 -32.92
CA VAL A 12 8.99 -35.94 -34.41
C VAL A 12 7.82 -35.35 -35.24
N PHE A 13 8.19 -34.42 -36.14
CA PHE A 13 7.41 -33.56 -37.07
C PHE A 13 6.72 -34.32 -38.24
N VAL A 14 5.72 -33.67 -38.92
CA VAL A 14 5.71 -33.28 -40.37
C VAL A 14 4.28 -33.09 -40.99
N LEU A 15 4.06 -31.90 -41.62
CA LEU A 15 3.17 -31.41 -42.75
C LEU A 15 1.62 -31.63 -42.73
N ILE A 16 0.69 -30.92 -43.44
CA ILE A 16 0.64 -30.19 -44.76
C ILE A 16 -0.64 -29.26 -44.88
N ALA A 17 -0.61 -28.23 -45.78
CA ALA A 17 -1.67 -27.58 -46.66
C ALA A 17 -2.79 -26.66 -46.06
N GLY A 18 -3.38 -25.61 -46.69
CA GLY A 18 -3.33 -24.95 -48.04
C GLY A 18 -4.66 -24.17 -48.35
N PHE A 19 -4.64 -23.16 -49.26
CA PHE A 19 -5.77 -22.43 -49.93
C PHE A 19 -6.65 -21.46 -49.09
N GLY A 20 -7.13 -20.28 -49.52
CA GLY A 20 -7.17 -19.54 -50.79
C GLY A 20 -8.31 -18.48 -50.76
N LEU A 21 -8.32 -17.59 -51.77
CA LEU A 21 -9.42 -16.75 -52.28
C LEU A 21 -9.50 -15.24 -51.92
N VAL A 22 -9.26 -14.45 -52.97
CA VAL A 22 -9.53 -13.02 -53.18
C VAL A 22 -11.05 -12.78 -53.33
N ALA A 23 -11.59 -11.69 -52.80
CA ALA A 23 -12.72 -10.98 -53.41
C ALA A 23 -12.90 -9.57 -52.82
N PHE A 24 -12.49 -8.57 -53.59
CA PHE A 24 -12.91 -7.18 -53.47
C PHE A 24 -14.38 -7.10 -53.92
N PHE A 25 -15.29 -6.67 -53.04
CA PHE A 25 -16.68 -6.39 -53.41
C PHE A 25 -17.04 -4.97 -52.94
N LEU A 26 -16.96 -4.03 -53.88
CA LEU A 26 -17.64 -2.74 -53.77
C LEU A 26 -19.14 -3.01 -53.86
N LEU A 27 -19.89 -2.65 -52.82
CA LEU A 27 -21.31 -2.38 -53.00
C LEU A 27 -21.65 -1.03 -52.39
N SER A 28 -21.87 -0.09 -53.31
CA SER A 28 -22.73 1.05 -53.11
C SER A 28 -24.05 0.61 -52.50
N SER A 29 -24.51 1.28 -51.44
CA SER A 29 -25.94 1.43 -51.22
C SER A 29 -26.19 2.65 -50.34
N SER A 30 -26.52 3.76 -51.00
CA SER A 30 -27.28 4.86 -50.44
C SER A 30 -28.74 4.41 -50.27
N ALA A 31 -29.18 4.13 -49.05
CA ALA A 31 -30.60 4.07 -48.70
C ALA A 31 -30.79 4.23 -47.17
N PRO A 32 -31.94 4.78 -46.73
CA PRO A 32 -32.03 5.63 -45.55
C PRO A 32 -32.11 4.81 -44.26
N PHE A 33 -31.48 5.33 -43.22
CA PHE A 33 -31.64 4.92 -41.83
C PHE A 33 -33.13 4.98 -41.42
N LYS A 34 -33.85 3.87 -41.60
CA LYS A 34 -35.28 3.76 -41.27
C LYS A 34 -35.61 2.41 -40.64
N ASP A 35 -34.79 1.97 -39.69
CA ASP A 35 -35.17 0.84 -38.85
C ASP A 35 -34.98 1.17 -37.38
N LYS A 36 -36.11 1.30 -36.68
CA LYS A 36 -36.20 1.49 -35.22
C LYS A 36 -35.58 0.34 -34.40
N LEU A 37 -34.98 -0.66 -35.05
CA LEU A 37 -34.26 -1.76 -34.41
C LEU A 37 -32.80 -1.42 -34.04
N PHE A 38 -32.14 -0.46 -34.69
CA PHE A 38 -30.75 -0.12 -34.34
C PHE A 38 -30.61 0.75 -33.09
N ALA A 39 -31.71 1.31 -32.58
CA ALA A 39 -31.70 2.13 -31.36
C ALA A 39 -31.62 1.30 -30.06
N GLN A 40 -31.79 -0.03 -30.12
CA GLN A 40 -31.75 -0.92 -28.95
C GLN A 40 -30.41 -1.64 -28.75
N LEU A 41 -29.51 -1.60 -29.73
CA LEU A 41 -28.18 -2.23 -29.63
C LEU A 41 -27.05 -1.23 -29.40
N PHE A 42 -27.35 0.07 -29.51
CA PHE A 42 -26.44 1.14 -29.12
C PHE A 42 -27.14 2.00 -28.07
N PRO A 43 -26.80 1.89 -26.77
CA PRO A 43 -27.16 2.95 -25.85
C PRO A 43 -26.65 4.26 -26.45
N LYS A 44 -27.49 5.30 -26.52
CA LYS A 44 -27.03 6.66 -26.87
C LYS A 44 -25.75 6.92 -26.08
N PRO A 45 -24.67 7.46 -26.67
CA PRO A 45 -23.54 7.90 -25.88
C PRO A 45 -24.08 8.92 -24.89
N VAL A 46 -24.21 8.50 -23.63
CA VAL A 46 -24.56 9.40 -22.55
C VAL A 46 -23.34 10.30 -22.44
N SER A 47 -23.41 11.48 -23.03
CA SER A 47 -22.47 12.57 -22.78
C SER A 47 -22.76 13.09 -21.37
N GLN A 48 -22.59 12.22 -20.38
CA GLN A 48 -22.47 12.62 -18.99
C GLN A 48 -20.99 12.86 -18.79
N ALA A 49 -20.58 14.08 -19.14
CA ALA A 49 -19.40 14.68 -18.53
C ALA A 49 -19.71 14.79 -17.03
N ALA A 50 -19.51 13.69 -16.30
CA ALA A 50 -19.52 13.71 -14.86
C ALA A 50 -18.34 14.59 -14.45
N SER A 51 -18.62 15.80 -13.99
CA SER A 51 -17.63 16.60 -13.29
C SER A 51 -17.28 15.83 -12.02
N GLU A 52 -16.13 15.16 -11.99
CA GLU A 52 -15.61 14.65 -10.72
C GLU A 52 -15.51 15.82 -9.75
N PRO A 53 -16.08 15.70 -8.52
CA PRO A 53 -15.92 16.74 -7.53
C PRO A 53 -14.42 16.94 -7.27
N ILE A 54 -13.97 18.19 -7.29
CA ILE A 54 -12.58 18.51 -6.93
C ILE A 54 -12.39 18.05 -5.48
N PRO A 55 -11.42 17.17 -5.19
CA PRO A 55 -11.17 16.71 -3.83
C PRO A 55 -10.75 17.91 -2.97
N VAL A 56 -11.44 18.10 -1.84
CA VAL A 56 -11.05 19.10 -0.84
C VAL A 56 -9.72 18.66 -0.23
N PRO A 57 -8.70 19.55 -0.15
CA PRO A 57 -7.42 19.19 0.43
C PRO A 57 -7.56 18.90 1.94
N ASP A 58 -6.91 17.84 2.40
CA ASP A 58 -6.87 17.52 3.83
C ASP A 58 -5.84 18.39 4.55
N THR A 59 -6.26 18.99 5.66
CA THR A 59 -5.46 19.93 6.47
C THR A 59 -5.36 19.50 7.93
N THR A 60 -5.94 18.36 8.27
CA THR A 60 -5.96 17.86 9.65
C THR A 60 -4.71 17.02 9.89
N PRO A 61 -3.91 17.32 10.93
CA PRO A 61 -2.78 16.47 11.26
C PRO A 61 -3.20 15.15 11.93
N PRO A 62 -2.42 14.07 11.73
CA PRO A 62 -2.66 12.81 12.41
C PRO A 62 -2.46 12.93 13.92
N ILE A 63 -3.03 12.01 14.67
CA ILE A 63 -2.77 11.80 16.10
C ILE A 63 -1.84 10.60 16.26
N VAL A 64 -0.84 10.68 17.14
CA VAL A 64 0.09 9.59 17.43
C VAL A 64 0.28 9.40 18.93
N SER A 65 0.34 8.14 19.37
CA SER A 65 0.55 7.75 20.77
C SER A 65 1.48 6.55 20.87
N ILE A 66 2.59 6.71 21.59
CA ILE A 66 3.52 5.65 21.97
C ILE A 66 2.88 4.87 23.12
N THR A 67 2.64 3.59 22.88
CA THR A 67 2.00 2.67 23.83
C THR A 67 3.04 1.83 24.60
N ASN A 68 4.23 1.67 24.05
CA ASN A 68 5.36 1.04 24.73
C ASN A 68 6.69 1.59 24.19
N PRO A 69 7.69 1.85 25.04
CA PRO A 69 7.60 1.94 26.50
C PRO A 69 6.71 3.10 26.96
N GLN A 70 6.32 3.12 28.23
CA GLN A 70 5.63 4.26 28.84
C GLN A 70 6.62 5.39 29.14
N ASN A 71 6.13 6.64 29.22
CA ASN A 71 6.97 7.76 29.61
C ASN A 71 7.55 7.56 31.02
N GLY A 72 8.84 7.82 31.20
CA GLY A 72 9.57 7.58 32.45
C GLY A 72 9.97 6.12 32.68
N ALA A 73 9.67 5.20 31.76
CA ALA A 73 10.02 3.79 31.93
C ALA A 73 11.53 3.58 32.01
N THR A 74 11.91 2.49 32.67
CA THR A 74 13.31 2.06 32.75
C THR A 74 13.55 0.87 31.82
N VAL A 75 14.54 0.98 30.94
CA VAL A 75 14.90 -0.04 29.94
C VAL A 75 16.26 -0.67 30.27
N LYS A 76 16.46 -1.95 29.94
CA LYS A 76 17.72 -2.64 30.20
C LYS A 76 18.76 -2.26 29.13
N LYS A 77 19.96 -1.82 29.53
CA LYS A 77 21.08 -1.62 28.58
C LYS A 77 21.46 -2.93 27.87
N ASN A 78 22.04 -2.83 26.68
CA ASN A 78 22.43 -3.99 25.87
C ASN A 78 21.27 -4.98 25.65
N SER A 79 20.05 -4.47 25.52
CA SER A 79 18.87 -5.27 25.22
C SER A 79 18.08 -4.63 24.08
N THR A 80 17.23 -5.43 23.45
CA THR A 80 16.28 -4.95 22.44
C THR A 80 14.98 -4.56 23.13
N VAL A 81 14.57 -3.33 22.92
CA VAL A 81 13.27 -2.79 23.35
C VAL A 81 12.39 -2.63 22.13
N LEU A 82 11.18 -3.18 22.19
CA LEU A 82 10.16 -2.94 21.18
C LEU A 82 9.43 -1.63 21.47
N ILE A 83 9.60 -0.65 20.61
CA ILE A 83 8.84 0.59 20.64
C ILE A 83 7.56 0.36 19.85
N ALA A 84 6.42 0.74 20.41
CA ALA A 84 5.09 0.56 19.85
C ALA A 84 4.34 1.89 19.87
N ALA A 85 3.67 2.23 18.78
CA ALA A 85 2.79 3.39 18.71
C ALA A 85 1.51 3.08 17.93
N LYS A 86 0.43 3.79 18.24
CA LYS A 86 -0.79 3.88 17.43
C LYS A 86 -0.85 5.25 16.80
N ALA A 87 -1.33 5.31 15.55
CA ALA A 87 -1.60 6.56 14.86
C ALA A 87 -2.95 6.47 14.13
N SER A 88 -3.66 7.58 14.09
CA SER A 88 -4.98 7.70 13.45
C SER A 88 -5.15 9.10 12.88
N ASP A 89 -5.96 9.21 11.83
CA ASP A 89 -6.26 10.45 11.12
C ASP A 89 -7.69 10.38 10.55
N ASN A 90 -8.26 11.49 10.08
CA ASN A 90 -9.57 11.53 9.43
C ASN A 90 -9.57 10.91 8.02
N VAL A 91 -8.47 10.99 7.28
CA VAL A 91 -8.36 10.35 5.95
C VAL A 91 -7.45 9.12 6.03
N ALA A 92 -6.17 9.31 6.33
CA ALA A 92 -5.22 8.21 6.39
C ALA A 92 -3.90 8.62 7.06
N VAL A 93 -3.22 7.65 7.65
CA VAL A 93 -1.81 7.80 8.04
C VAL A 93 -0.95 7.13 6.96
N SER A 94 0.02 7.86 6.41
CA SER A 94 0.92 7.36 5.36
C SER A 94 2.13 6.61 5.90
N LYS A 95 2.67 7.06 7.05
CA LYS A 95 3.81 6.44 7.73
C LYS A 95 3.97 6.91 9.17
N VAL A 96 4.70 6.12 9.95
CA VAL A 96 5.22 6.51 11.27
C VAL A 96 6.73 6.33 11.31
N GLU A 97 7.44 7.39 11.68
CA GLU A 97 8.89 7.41 11.88
C GLU A 97 9.22 7.39 13.38
N PHE A 98 10.15 6.53 13.77
CA PHE A 98 10.62 6.40 15.15
C PHE A 98 12.06 6.90 15.27
N TYR A 99 12.29 7.82 16.20
CA TYR A 99 13.60 8.42 16.47
C TYR A 99 14.04 8.18 17.91
N ILE A 100 15.36 8.11 18.11
CA ILE A 100 16.00 8.16 19.42
C ILE A 100 16.96 9.36 19.43
N GLY A 101 16.63 10.39 20.22
CA GLY A 101 17.17 11.72 20.00
C GLY A 101 16.81 12.19 18.57
N ASP A 102 17.82 12.63 17.83
CA ASP A 102 17.65 13.08 16.44
C ASP A 102 17.88 11.95 15.41
N SER A 103 18.22 10.74 15.86
CA SER A 103 18.52 9.61 14.96
C SER A 103 17.28 8.83 14.60
N LEU A 104 16.92 8.79 13.31
CA LEU A 104 15.89 7.90 12.77
C LEU A 104 16.31 6.43 12.99
N LYS A 105 15.41 5.62 13.55
CA LYS A 105 15.62 4.19 13.78
C LYS A 105 14.77 3.32 12.87
N CYS A 106 13.51 3.69 12.69
CA CYS A 106 12.58 2.96 11.83
C CYS A 106 11.64 3.93 11.10
N LEU A 107 11.25 3.53 9.91
CA LEU A 107 10.12 4.09 9.17
C LEU A 107 9.16 2.93 8.88
N VAL A 108 7.92 3.06 9.32
CA VAL A 108 6.90 2.02 9.21
C VAL A 108 5.72 2.57 8.39
N LEU A 109 5.46 1.95 7.24
CA LEU A 109 4.38 2.36 6.33
C LEU A 109 3.02 1.79 6.74
N THR A 110 3.01 0.59 7.29
CA THR A 110 1.78 -0.15 7.60
C THR A 110 1.79 -0.68 9.04
N PRO A 111 0.72 -0.49 9.82
CA PRO A 111 0.62 -1.09 11.13
C PRO A 111 0.38 -2.60 11.04
N ASN A 112 0.54 -3.31 12.16
CA ASN A 112 0.09 -4.70 12.28
C ASN A 112 -1.46 -4.81 12.34
N SER A 113 -1.97 -6.04 12.45
CA SER A 113 -3.42 -6.33 12.51
C SER A 113 -4.15 -5.66 13.69
N SER A 114 -3.43 -5.18 14.71
CA SER A 114 -3.99 -4.48 15.87
C SER A 114 -3.87 -2.94 15.75
N GLY A 115 -3.49 -2.42 14.57
CA GLY A 115 -3.31 -0.99 14.33
C GLY A 115 -2.04 -0.41 14.97
N GLN A 116 -1.04 -1.24 15.28
CA GLN A 116 0.18 -0.82 15.97
C GLN A 116 1.38 -0.78 15.01
N TYR A 117 2.07 0.36 15.02
CA TYR A 117 3.38 0.57 14.40
C TYR A 117 4.46 0.18 15.40
N SER A 118 5.46 -0.61 14.98
CA SER A 118 6.47 -1.13 15.90
C SER A 118 7.89 -0.94 15.36
N CYS A 119 8.84 -0.65 16.25
CA CYS A 119 10.25 -0.47 15.95
C CYS A 119 11.12 -1.14 17.01
N SER A 120 12.03 -2.02 16.61
CA SER A 120 13.00 -2.63 17.52
C SER A 120 14.21 -1.72 17.70
N TRP A 121 14.51 -1.37 18.95
CA TRP A 121 15.65 -0.52 19.30
C TRP A 121 16.61 -1.25 20.24
N ASN A 122 17.88 -1.34 19.85
CA ASN A 122 18.96 -1.84 20.71
C ASN A 122 19.46 -0.73 21.64
N VAL A 123 19.22 -0.88 22.93
CA VAL A 123 19.61 0.10 23.96
C VAL A 123 21.14 0.09 24.12
N PRO A 124 21.81 1.25 23.99
CA PRO A 124 23.27 1.32 24.11
C PRO A 124 23.80 0.90 25.50
N LYS A 125 25.09 0.55 25.56
CA LYS A 125 25.79 0.05 26.76
C LYS A 125 25.77 0.98 27.99
N PRO A 126 25.88 2.31 27.88
CA PRO A 126 25.91 3.17 29.06
C PRO A 126 24.59 3.14 29.84
N ALA A 127 24.67 2.80 31.14
CA ALA A 127 23.55 2.92 32.08
C ALA A 127 23.35 4.37 32.55
N ARG A 128 22.22 4.64 33.20
CA ARG A 128 21.82 5.94 33.77
C ARG A 128 21.81 7.06 32.73
N ARG A 129 21.53 6.70 31.47
CA ARG A 129 21.29 7.63 30.38
C ARG A 129 19.80 7.69 30.08
N THR A 130 19.29 8.90 29.92
CA THR A 130 17.93 9.12 29.44
C THR A 130 17.94 9.26 27.93
N TYR A 131 17.06 8.53 27.26
CA TYR A 131 16.86 8.59 25.82
C TYR A 131 15.48 9.17 25.55
N SER A 132 15.44 10.16 24.65
CA SER A 132 14.20 10.71 24.14
C SER A 132 13.74 9.89 22.94
N ILE A 133 12.58 9.26 23.04
CA ILE A 133 11.97 8.46 21.97
C ILE A 133 10.87 9.32 21.34
N THR A 134 10.96 9.54 20.02
CA THR A 134 9.93 10.24 19.26
C THR A 134 9.25 9.29 18.30
N ALA A 135 7.92 9.28 18.29
CA ALA A 135 7.13 8.72 17.18
C ALA A 135 6.47 9.88 16.44
N LYS A 136 6.70 9.97 15.13
CA LYS A 136 6.15 11.02 14.27
C LYS A 136 5.31 10.39 13.16
N ALA A 137 4.02 10.70 13.13
CA ALA A 137 3.09 10.24 12.10
C ALA A 137 2.92 11.31 11.02
N TYR A 138 2.69 10.86 9.79
CA TYR A 138 2.43 11.70 8.63
C TYR A 138 1.18 11.19 7.93
N ASP A 139 0.43 12.08 7.29
CA ASP A 139 -0.65 11.74 6.37
C ASP A 139 -0.15 11.81 4.90
N PRO A 140 -0.99 11.51 3.90
CA PRO A 140 -0.67 11.69 2.48
C PRO A 140 -0.64 13.15 2.00
N SER A 141 -1.28 14.06 2.73
CA SER A 141 -1.43 15.48 2.38
C SER A 141 -0.30 16.37 2.88
N GLY A 142 0.64 15.80 3.64
CA GLY A 142 1.83 16.47 4.18
C GLY A 142 1.68 16.97 5.62
N ASN A 143 0.54 16.74 6.28
CA ASN A 143 0.37 17.07 7.70
C ASN A 143 1.12 16.03 8.56
N SER A 144 1.58 16.46 9.74
CA SER A 144 2.30 15.58 10.65
C SER A 144 2.13 15.97 12.12
N ALA A 145 2.22 14.98 12.99
CA ALA A 145 2.27 15.17 14.44
C ALA A 145 3.27 14.21 15.07
N LYS A 146 3.73 14.53 16.28
CA LYS A 146 4.69 13.70 17.03
C LYS A 146 4.34 13.62 18.50
N GLN A 147 4.73 12.49 19.11
CA GLN A 147 4.81 12.35 20.56
C GLN A 147 6.24 12.03 20.96
N ILE A 148 6.66 12.60 22.09
CA ILE A 148 7.97 12.37 22.70
C ILE A 148 7.77 11.77 24.08
N ILE A 149 8.50 10.70 24.38
CA ILE A 149 8.63 10.13 25.73
C ILE A 149 10.11 10.03 26.10
N ASN A 150 10.40 9.99 27.40
CA ASN A 150 11.75 9.80 27.90
C ASN A 150 11.84 8.47 28.65
N VAL A 151 12.90 7.70 28.40
CA VAL A 151 13.18 6.46 29.14
C VAL A 151 14.60 6.46 29.66
N THR A 152 14.84 5.80 30.79
CA THR A 152 16.16 5.72 31.41
C THR A 152 16.73 4.31 31.29
N ALA A 153 17.96 4.19 30.79
CA ALA A 153 18.65 2.90 30.75
C ALA A 153 19.21 2.52 32.13
N ARG A 154 19.02 1.27 32.55
CA ARG A 154 19.65 0.66 33.74
C ARG A 154 20.62 -0.46 33.36
#